data_AF-A0AAV6EEZ2-F1
#
_entry.id   AF-A0AAV6EEZ2-F1
#
_cell.length_a   1.000
_cell.length_b   1.000
_cell.length_c   1.000
_cell.angle_alpha   90.00
_cell.angle_beta   90.00
_cell.angle_gamma   90.00
#
_symmetry.space_group_name_H-M   'P 1'
#
loop_
_entity.id
_entity.type
_entity.pdbx_description
1 polymer ?
#
loop_
_entity_poly.entity_id
_entity_poly.type
_entity_poly.pdbx_seq_one_letter_code
_entity_poly.pdbx_strand_id
1 'polypeptide(L)'
;MLQIAIAYDFDGTLAKGNIQENSFIPSVGITKEEFWSQVKHLSEENNMDEILAYMYLMIKRAEGKEITIDKDSLKSHGKNVKYFDGVEEYFKRINKYANKLDIEIKHYIISSGTKEMIEGTTIAKEFDIIYASSFYYDDYGRPIWPALAINYTTKTQYLYRINKGIHNAYDNKLINQFIPENERAIKFKHIIYLGDGETDIPAMKLVKANGGKSIAIFDKEKEDIAKKLIEQNRVNYIAKADYTKDSDIDKILKSIIDSIYIEHKYGHVNVENVDAESDSKHFTIDECLKILDIKGFTTIDSNKKNNMYLKKTDWNDYGYKTTFYLWKDDVFYGMVKIAKINQDKNIHTYDLLPDNFFKELPNDFFSKIYFKEDTILEKEKNALKILLKDITDNDKFDSEDIVLRSLKRDELLVIK
;
A
#
# COMPACT_ATOMS: atom_id res chain seq x y z
N MET A 1 15.09 14.93 8.24
CA MET A 1 15.33 13.51 8.52
C MET A 1 14.20 12.69 7.95
N LEU A 2 14.51 11.74 7.06
CA LEU A 2 13.53 10.84 6.45
C LEU A 2 13.10 9.78 7.46
N GLN A 3 11.81 9.45 7.51
CA GLN A 3 11.29 8.38 8.36
C GLN A 3 10.85 7.17 7.53
N ILE A 4 11.27 5.99 7.96
CA ILE A 4 10.87 4.68 7.43
C ILE A 4 10.18 3.91 8.55
N ALA A 5 9.02 3.32 8.25
CA ALA A 5 8.40 2.36 9.16
C ALA A 5 8.80 0.94 8.75
N ILE A 6 9.25 0.13 9.71
CA ILE A 6 9.28 -1.32 9.54
C ILE A 6 8.21 -1.89 10.46
N ALA A 7 7.18 -2.46 9.85
CA ALA A 7 6.09 -3.13 10.54
C ALA A 7 6.27 -4.65 10.44
N TYR A 8 6.08 -5.33 11.55
CA TYR A 8 6.26 -6.77 11.65
C TYR A 8 4.97 -7.41 12.15
N ASP A 9 4.62 -8.54 11.58
CA ASP A 9 3.97 -9.57 12.39
C ASP A 9 4.96 -10.11 13.45
N PHE A 10 4.46 -10.83 14.46
CA PHE A 10 5.28 -11.35 15.55
C PHE A 10 5.48 -12.86 15.48
N ASP A 11 4.39 -13.62 15.50
CA ASP A 11 4.38 -15.08 15.62
C ASP A 11 4.75 -15.73 14.28
N GLY A 12 5.85 -16.48 14.23
CA GLY A 12 6.39 -17.03 12.98
C GLY A 12 7.21 -16.03 12.16
N THR A 13 7.20 -14.74 12.51
CA THR A 13 8.03 -13.70 11.88
C THR A 13 9.28 -13.39 12.70
N LEU A 14 9.11 -12.96 13.96
CA LEU A 14 10.21 -12.64 14.89
C LEU A 14 10.40 -13.74 15.95
N ALA A 15 9.31 -14.38 16.35
CA ALA A 15 9.26 -15.47 17.32
C ALA A 15 8.93 -16.81 16.65
N LYS A 16 9.43 -17.90 17.22
CA LYS A 16 9.11 -19.26 16.78
C LYS A 16 7.76 -19.69 17.36
N GLY A 17 6.82 -20.05 16.48
CA GLY A 17 5.46 -20.45 16.87
C GLY A 17 4.62 -19.30 17.42
N ASN A 18 3.45 -19.63 17.96
CA ASN A 18 2.56 -18.65 18.59
C ASN A 18 3.03 -18.33 20.02
N ILE A 19 2.99 -17.05 20.41
CA ILE A 19 3.51 -16.59 21.70
C ILE A 19 2.88 -17.32 22.90
N GLN A 20 1.60 -17.69 22.81
CA GLN A 20 0.86 -18.41 23.86
C GLN A 20 1.39 -19.84 24.10
N GLU A 21 2.01 -20.47 23.08
CA GLU A 21 2.51 -21.84 23.15
C GLU A 21 3.75 -21.98 24.03
N ASN A 22 4.51 -20.90 24.21
CA ASN A 22 5.81 -20.96 24.89
C ASN A 22 5.69 -21.29 26.38
N SER A 23 4.73 -20.68 27.08
CA SER A 23 4.61 -20.86 28.53
C SER A 23 3.18 -20.80 29.07
N PHE A 24 2.26 -20.07 28.42
CA PHE A 24 0.88 -19.99 28.90
C PHE A 24 0.12 -21.30 28.69
N ILE A 25 0.07 -21.83 27.46
CA ILE A 25 -0.64 -23.09 27.16
C ILE A 25 -0.13 -24.25 28.04
N PRO A 26 1.19 -24.44 28.19
CA PRO A 26 1.72 -25.42 29.15
C PRO A 26 1.28 -25.17 30.59
N SER A 27 1.23 -23.91 31.05
CA SER A 27 0.83 -23.58 32.42
C SER A 27 -0.61 -24.00 32.73
N VAL A 28 -1.51 -23.91 31.75
CA VAL A 28 -2.90 -24.36 31.89
C VAL A 28 -3.06 -25.88 31.70
N GLY A 29 -1.97 -26.64 31.63
CA GLY A 29 -1.95 -28.10 31.72
C GLY A 29 -2.54 -28.82 30.51
N ILE A 30 -2.45 -28.24 29.32
CA ILE A 30 -2.83 -28.88 28.04
C ILE A 30 -1.76 -28.68 26.98
N THR A 31 -1.80 -29.51 25.94
CA THR A 31 -0.89 -29.38 24.81
C THR A 31 -1.31 -28.26 23.87
N LYS A 32 -0.39 -27.79 23.00
CA LYS A 32 -0.73 -26.79 21.98
C LYS A 32 -1.73 -27.34 20.98
N GLU A 33 -1.62 -28.62 20.62
CA GLU A 33 -2.54 -29.29 19.69
C GLU A 33 -3.96 -29.34 20.28
N GLU A 34 -4.09 -29.71 21.55
CA GLU A 34 -5.37 -29.71 22.27
C GLU A 34 -5.98 -28.32 22.39
N PHE A 35 -5.15 -27.31 22.69
CA PHE A 35 -5.60 -25.92 22.80
C PHE A 35 -6.16 -25.42 21.47
N TRP A 36 -5.37 -25.49 20.40
CA TRP A 36 -5.79 -24.98 19.09
C TRP A 36 -6.95 -25.78 18.48
N SER A 37 -7.03 -27.09 18.74
CA SER A 37 -8.20 -27.88 18.35
C SER A 37 -9.48 -27.39 19.04
N GLN A 38 -9.41 -26.99 20.31
CA GLN A 38 -10.56 -26.42 21.02
C GLN A 38 -10.92 -25.03 20.53
N VAL A 39 -9.91 -24.19 20.23
CA VAL A 39 -10.15 -22.87 19.60
C VAL A 39 -10.91 -23.05 18.31
N LYS A 40 -10.47 -23.97 17.45
CA LYS A 40 -11.13 -24.26 16.18
C LYS A 40 -12.55 -24.77 16.36
N HIS A 41 -12.75 -25.73 17.26
CA HIS A 41 -14.08 -26.26 17.58
C HIS A 41 -15.03 -25.17 18.10
N LEU A 42 -14.58 -24.35 19.06
CA LEU A 42 -15.35 -23.22 19.57
C LEU A 42 -15.71 -22.23 18.46
N SER A 43 -14.77 -21.97 17.55
CA SER A 43 -14.96 -21.07 16.41
C SER A 43 -16.01 -21.61 15.44
N GLU A 44 -15.92 -22.88 15.06
CA GLU A 44 -16.87 -23.53 14.14
C GLU A 44 -18.27 -23.66 14.74
N GLU A 45 -18.38 -24.13 15.99
CA GLU A 45 -19.68 -24.33 16.64
C GLU A 45 -20.45 -23.03 16.89
N ASN A 46 -19.73 -21.94 17.16
CA ASN A 46 -20.34 -20.67 17.58
C ASN A 46 -20.20 -19.55 16.54
N ASN A 47 -19.65 -19.85 15.36
CA ASN A 47 -19.32 -18.88 14.33
C ASN A 47 -18.48 -17.71 14.88
N MET A 48 -17.45 -18.03 15.67
CA MET A 48 -16.54 -17.05 16.27
C MET A 48 -15.29 -16.86 15.41
N ASP A 49 -14.75 -15.64 15.43
CA ASP A 49 -13.39 -15.38 14.98
C ASP A 49 -12.38 -16.14 15.86
N GLU A 50 -11.40 -16.81 15.27
CA GLU A 50 -10.44 -17.66 16.01
C GLU A 50 -9.62 -16.87 17.04
N ILE A 51 -9.40 -15.57 16.82
CA ILE A 51 -8.70 -14.69 17.77
C ILE A 51 -9.57 -14.49 19.01
N LEU A 52 -10.85 -14.18 18.81
CA LEU A 52 -11.82 -14.08 19.90
C LEU A 52 -11.99 -15.42 20.65
N ALA A 53 -12.00 -16.52 19.91
CA ALA A 53 -12.14 -17.86 20.50
C ALA A 53 -10.93 -18.24 21.36
N TYR A 54 -9.69 -18.00 20.92
CA TYR A 54 -8.53 -18.29 21.77
C TYR A 54 -8.48 -17.37 22.98
N MET A 55 -8.81 -16.09 22.83
CA MET A 55 -8.81 -15.15 23.96
C MET A 55 -9.83 -15.56 25.02
N TYR A 56 -11.03 -15.97 24.59
CA TYR A 56 -12.03 -16.56 25.47
C TYR A 56 -11.51 -17.83 26.15
N LEU A 57 -10.89 -18.74 25.39
CA LEU A 57 -10.39 -20.00 25.91
C LEU A 57 -9.25 -19.79 26.93
N MET A 58 -8.39 -18.78 26.73
CA MET A 58 -7.38 -18.40 27.73
C MET A 58 -8.02 -18.10 29.08
N ILE A 59 -9.05 -17.24 29.11
CA ILE A 59 -9.79 -16.91 30.34
C ILE A 59 -10.39 -18.18 30.95
N LYS A 60 -11.10 -18.98 30.16
CA LYS A 60 -11.75 -20.20 30.63
C LYS A 60 -10.79 -21.26 31.15
N ARG A 61 -9.58 -21.35 30.61
CA ARG A 61 -8.60 -22.33 31.06
C ARG A 61 -7.87 -21.92 32.33
N ALA A 62 -7.82 -20.63 32.66
CA ALA A 62 -7.30 -20.17 33.94
C ALA A 62 -8.38 -20.08 35.04
N GLU A 63 -9.66 -19.96 34.69
CA GLU A 63 -10.76 -20.03 35.66
C GLU A 63 -10.62 -21.29 36.54
N GLY A 64 -10.60 -21.09 37.86
CA GLY A 64 -10.50 -22.19 38.84
C GLY A 64 -9.10 -22.81 38.99
N LYS A 65 -8.06 -22.26 38.33
CA LYS A 65 -6.66 -22.66 38.52
C LYS A 65 -5.87 -21.58 39.26
N GLU A 66 -4.74 -21.96 39.86
CA GLU A 66 -3.77 -21.01 40.44
C GLU A 66 -2.93 -20.31 39.34
N ILE A 67 -3.57 -19.88 38.26
CA ILE A 67 -2.95 -19.22 37.12
C ILE A 67 -3.62 -17.87 36.96
N THR A 68 -2.86 -16.79 37.12
CA THR A 68 -3.37 -15.44 36.90
C THR A 68 -3.18 -15.05 35.43
N ILE A 69 -4.17 -14.35 34.86
CA ILE A 69 -4.08 -13.75 33.51
C ILE A 69 -4.16 -12.21 33.63
N ASP A 70 -3.64 -11.65 34.72
CA ASP A 70 -3.42 -10.22 34.81
C ASP A 70 -2.29 -9.78 33.85
N LYS A 71 -2.10 -8.46 33.71
CA LYS A 71 -1.09 -7.90 32.79
C LYS A 71 0.33 -8.35 33.12
N ASP A 72 0.68 -8.46 34.40
CA ASP A 72 2.05 -8.76 34.83
C ASP A 72 2.38 -10.24 34.66
N SER A 73 1.39 -11.11 34.87
CA SER A 73 1.48 -12.54 34.58
C SER A 73 1.65 -12.79 33.08
N LEU A 74 0.82 -12.16 32.24
CA LEU A 74 0.95 -12.25 30.79
C LEU A 74 2.32 -11.73 30.30
N LYS A 75 2.80 -10.60 30.84
CA LYS A 75 4.17 -10.13 30.57
C LYS A 75 5.23 -11.14 30.97
N SER A 76 5.03 -11.83 32.09
CA SER A 76 5.97 -12.86 32.55
C SER A 76 6.02 -14.06 31.60
N HIS A 77 4.91 -14.43 30.98
CA HIS A 77 4.88 -15.45 29.93
C HIS A 77 5.70 -15.06 28.68
N GLY A 78 5.71 -13.77 28.33
CA GLY A 78 6.48 -13.20 27.22
C GLY A 78 8.01 -13.32 27.35
N LYS A 79 8.53 -13.37 28.58
CA LYS A 79 9.98 -13.44 28.85
C LYS A 79 10.65 -14.72 28.33
N ASN A 80 9.86 -15.78 28.11
CA ASN A 80 10.34 -17.10 27.70
C ASN A 80 10.20 -17.35 26.18
N VAL A 81 9.89 -16.31 25.41
CA VAL A 81 9.75 -16.42 23.95
C VAL A 81 11.06 -16.82 23.32
N LYS A 82 10.99 -17.75 22.37
CA LYS A 82 12.13 -18.15 21.53
C LYS A 82 12.09 -17.39 20.23
N TYR A 83 13.06 -16.51 20.00
CA TYR A 83 13.18 -15.80 18.73
C TYR A 83 13.84 -16.64 17.63
N PHE A 84 13.72 -16.16 16.41
CA PHE A 84 14.62 -16.55 15.34
C PHE A 84 16.04 -16.01 15.56
N ASP A 85 17.00 -16.64 14.90
CA ASP A 85 18.42 -16.40 15.17
C ASP A 85 18.78 -14.96 14.79
N GLY A 86 19.43 -14.22 15.69
CA GLY A 86 19.91 -12.84 15.47
C GLY A 86 18.88 -11.71 15.63
N VAL A 87 17.64 -12.00 16.06
CA VAL A 87 16.57 -11.00 16.23
C VAL A 87 16.94 -9.93 17.26
N GLU A 88 17.54 -10.30 18.39
CA GLU A 88 17.86 -9.35 19.47
C GLU A 88 18.92 -8.32 19.03
N GLU A 89 19.89 -8.72 18.20
CA GLU A 89 20.94 -7.82 17.70
C GLU A 89 20.52 -7.06 16.44
N TYR A 90 19.48 -7.52 15.74
CA TYR A 90 19.06 -7.00 14.45
C TYR A 90 18.62 -5.53 14.51
N PHE A 91 17.79 -5.14 15.49
CA PHE A 91 17.23 -3.79 15.60
C PHE A 91 18.33 -2.73 15.69
N LYS A 92 19.27 -2.91 16.63
CA LYS A 92 20.43 -2.03 16.77
C LYS A 92 21.26 -1.93 15.49
N ARG A 93 21.41 -3.05 14.78
CA ARG A 93 22.21 -3.12 13.54
C ARG A 93 21.55 -2.37 12.40
N ILE A 94 20.24 -2.57 12.17
CA ILE A 94 19.52 -1.92 11.08
C ILE A 94 19.34 -0.42 11.36
N ASN A 95 19.08 -0.03 12.61
CA ASN A 95 19.00 1.37 13.02
C ASN A 95 20.34 2.09 12.85
N LYS A 96 21.45 1.45 13.24
CA LYS A 96 22.78 2.00 12.99
C LYS A 96 23.09 2.13 11.50
N TYR A 97 22.57 1.25 10.65
CA TYR A 97 22.74 1.35 9.20
C TYR A 97 21.99 2.57 8.65
N ALA A 98 20.69 2.69 8.94
CA ALA A 98 19.84 3.79 8.48
C ALA A 98 20.29 5.17 9.00
N ASN A 99 20.74 5.25 10.25
CA ASN A 99 21.26 6.48 10.84
C ASN A 99 22.48 7.04 10.07
N LYS A 100 23.28 6.21 9.39
CA LYS A 100 24.38 6.69 8.53
C LYS A 100 23.89 7.45 7.30
N LEU A 101 22.63 7.27 6.92
CA LEU A 101 21.97 7.90 5.78
C LEU A 101 21.03 9.04 6.21
N ASP A 102 21.07 9.46 7.49
CA ASP A 102 20.12 10.43 8.07
C ASP A 102 18.64 9.96 7.99
N ILE A 103 18.43 8.66 8.20
CA ILE A 103 17.11 8.03 8.20
C ILE A 103 16.80 7.52 9.60
N GLU A 104 15.65 7.89 10.12
CA GLU A 104 15.08 7.33 11.34
C GLU A 104 14.16 6.16 10.98
N ILE A 105 14.50 4.97 11.49
CA ILE A 105 13.61 3.81 11.42
C ILE A 105 12.70 3.81 12.65
N LYS A 106 11.42 3.62 12.39
CA LYS A 106 10.37 3.40 13.37
C LYS A 106 9.90 1.95 13.28
N HIS A 107 9.96 1.21 14.39
CA HIS A 107 9.58 -0.21 14.40
C HIS A 107 8.20 -0.40 15.01
N TYR A 108 7.37 -1.23 14.36
CA TYR A 108 5.98 -1.45 14.78
C TYR A 108 5.64 -2.94 14.79
N ILE A 109 4.87 -3.38 15.79
CA ILE A 109 4.21 -4.69 15.74
C ILE A 109 2.76 -4.53 15.29
N ILE A 110 2.33 -5.40 14.38
CA ILE A 110 0.93 -5.64 14.03
C ILE A 110 0.68 -7.15 14.12
N SER A 111 0.27 -7.62 15.28
CA SER A 111 0.18 -9.06 15.59
C SER A 111 -1.21 -9.46 16.05
N SER A 112 -1.60 -10.69 15.73
CA SER A 112 -2.81 -11.31 16.31
C SER A 112 -2.58 -11.86 17.72
N GLY A 113 -1.33 -11.96 18.16
CA GLY A 113 -0.91 -12.48 19.46
C GLY A 113 -1.28 -11.55 20.63
N THR A 114 -1.04 -12.02 21.85
CA THR A 114 -1.41 -11.31 23.08
C THR A 114 -0.43 -10.17 23.37
N LYS A 115 -0.91 -8.93 23.34
CA LYS A 115 -0.14 -7.70 23.51
C LYS A 115 0.72 -7.72 24.77
N GLU A 116 0.13 -8.06 25.91
CA GLU A 116 0.81 -8.07 27.20
C GLU A 116 1.97 -9.08 27.20
N MET A 117 1.83 -10.22 26.51
CA MET A 117 2.94 -11.16 26.34
C MET A 117 4.04 -10.55 25.46
N ILE A 118 3.70 -9.89 24.34
CA ILE A 118 4.69 -9.24 23.47
C ILE A 118 5.42 -8.11 24.23
N GLU A 119 4.72 -7.32 25.04
CA GLU A 119 5.30 -6.29 25.90
C GLU A 119 6.27 -6.85 26.95
N GLY A 120 6.12 -8.13 27.32
CA GLY A 120 7.02 -8.83 28.25
C GLY A 120 8.33 -9.33 27.63
N THR A 121 8.47 -9.22 26.31
CA THR A 121 9.64 -9.71 25.57
C THR A 121 10.86 -8.80 25.72
N THR A 122 12.06 -9.33 25.52
CA THR A 122 13.32 -8.55 25.59
C THR A 122 13.42 -7.50 24.48
N ILE A 123 12.71 -7.69 23.37
CA ILE A 123 12.68 -6.80 22.21
C ILE A 123 11.53 -5.78 22.24
N ALA A 124 10.62 -5.84 23.23
CA ALA A 124 9.46 -4.95 23.32
C ALA A 124 9.83 -3.45 23.25
N LYS A 125 10.97 -3.10 23.86
CA LYS A 125 11.54 -1.75 23.90
C LYS A 125 12.02 -1.21 22.54
N GLU A 126 12.19 -2.08 21.55
CA GLU A 126 12.67 -1.69 20.22
C GLU A 126 11.53 -1.13 19.36
N PHE A 127 10.26 -1.35 19.75
CA PHE A 127 9.09 -0.91 19.01
C PHE A 127 8.55 0.43 19.51
N ASP A 128 8.26 1.34 18.58
CA ASP A 128 7.56 2.59 18.89
C ASP A 128 6.12 2.29 19.34
N ILE A 129 5.42 1.37 18.66
CA ILE A 129 4.08 0.92 19.05
C ILE A 129 3.89 -0.58 18.79
N ILE A 130 3.23 -1.24 19.74
CA ILE A 130 2.75 -2.63 19.61
C ILE A 130 1.22 -2.61 19.46
N TYR A 131 0.74 -2.88 18.24
CA TYR A 131 -0.66 -3.19 17.95
C TYR A 131 -0.84 -4.70 17.98
N ALA A 132 -1.51 -5.18 19.03
CA ALA A 132 -1.73 -6.60 19.26
C ALA A 132 -3.04 -6.82 20.03
N SER A 133 -3.55 -8.05 19.99
CA SER A 133 -4.78 -8.43 20.69
C SER A 133 -4.60 -8.28 22.21
N SER A 134 -5.55 -7.65 22.89
CA SER A 134 -5.41 -7.30 24.32
C SER A 134 -6.72 -7.45 25.07
N PHE A 135 -6.64 -7.61 26.38
CA PHE A 135 -7.82 -7.74 27.24
C PHE A 135 -8.22 -6.40 27.87
N TYR A 136 -9.52 -6.27 28.14
CA TYR A 136 -10.08 -5.34 29.09
C TYR A 136 -10.10 -6.01 30.46
N TYR A 137 -9.66 -5.26 31.47
CA TYR A 137 -9.46 -5.73 32.83
C TYR A 137 -10.42 -5.02 33.78
N ASP A 138 -10.90 -5.74 34.79
CA ASP A 138 -11.64 -5.15 35.89
C ASP A 138 -10.72 -4.46 36.92
N ASP A 139 -11.32 -3.86 37.95
CA ASP A 139 -10.59 -3.15 39.02
C ASP A 139 -9.63 -4.04 39.83
N TYR A 140 -9.78 -5.36 39.72
CA TYR A 140 -8.93 -6.36 40.37
C TYR A 140 -7.85 -6.92 39.43
N GLY A 141 -7.73 -6.37 38.21
CA GLY A 141 -6.74 -6.81 37.23
C GLY A 141 -7.10 -8.13 36.55
N ARG A 142 -8.35 -8.60 36.62
CA ARG A 142 -8.79 -9.83 35.95
C ARG A 142 -9.26 -9.51 34.52
N PRO A 143 -8.84 -10.28 33.49
CA PRO A 143 -9.33 -10.07 32.13
C PRO A 143 -10.79 -10.55 32.04
N ILE A 144 -11.67 -9.67 31.58
CA ILE A 144 -13.11 -9.97 31.50
C ILE A 144 -13.67 -9.87 30.07
N TRP A 145 -12.93 -9.25 29.15
CA TRP A 145 -13.36 -9.09 27.75
C TRP A 145 -12.18 -8.82 26.82
N PRO A 146 -12.23 -9.16 25.52
CA PRO A 146 -11.26 -8.66 24.53
C PRO A 146 -11.39 -7.13 24.34
N ALA A 147 -10.38 -6.35 24.72
CA ALA A 147 -10.32 -4.92 24.40
C ALA A 147 -10.01 -4.68 22.92
N LEU A 148 -9.19 -5.56 22.34
CA LEU A 148 -8.85 -5.55 20.94
C LEU A 148 -8.56 -6.98 20.47
N ALA A 149 -9.11 -7.34 19.32
CA ALA A 149 -8.75 -8.55 18.58
C ALA A 149 -8.24 -8.14 17.21
N ILE A 150 -6.99 -8.47 16.91
CA ILE A 150 -6.40 -8.27 15.58
C ILE A 150 -6.39 -9.63 14.88
N ASN A 151 -6.98 -9.68 13.70
CA ASN A 151 -7.00 -10.81 12.80
C ASN A 151 -6.38 -10.43 11.44
N TYR A 152 -6.31 -11.39 10.53
CA TYR A 152 -5.64 -11.25 9.22
C TYR A 152 -6.12 -10.06 8.38
N THR A 153 -7.41 -9.68 8.46
CA THR A 153 -7.93 -8.52 7.72
C THR A 153 -7.66 -7.20 8.45
N THR A 154 -7.83 -7.17 9.76
CA THR A 154 -7.71 -5.95 10.57
C THR A 154 -6.27 -5.47 10.72
N LYS A 155 -5.25 -6.30 10.45
CA LYS A 155 -3.85 -5.84 10.32
C LYS A 155 -3.71 -4.66 9.35
N THR A 156 -4.50 -4.63 8.28
CA THR A 156 -4.50 -3.52 7.30
C THR A 156 -4.89 -2.18 7.92
N GLN A 157 -5.81 -2.16 8.89
CA GLN A 157 -6.21 -0.95 9.61
C GLN A 157 -5.01 -0.33 10.33
N TYR A 158 -4.16 -1.17 10.93
CA TYR A 158 -3.00 -0.70 11.70
C TYR A 158 -1.89 -0.16 10.81
N LEU A 159 -1.77 -0.65 9.57
CA LEU A 159 -0.92 -0.02 8.56
C LEU A 159 -1.40 1.40 8.22
N TYR A 160 -2.72 1.61 8.07
CA TYR A 160 -3.26 2.96 7.90
C TYR A 160 -3.06 3.84 9.13
N ARG A 161 -3.11 3.28 10.34
CA ARG A 161 -2.81 4.00 11.57
C ARG A 161 -1.35 4.44 11.64
N ILE A 162 -0.39 3.57 11.30
CA ILE A 162 1.03 3.94 11.16
C ILE A 162 1.20 5.03 10.12
N ASN A 163 0.59 4.86 8.94
CA ASN A 163 0.64 5.82 7.85
C ASN A 163 0.16 7.23 8.27
N LYS A 164 -0.84 7.30 9.14
CA LYS A 164 -1.41 8.56 9.66
C LYS A 164 -0.85 9.01 11.01
N GLY A 165 0.07 8.27 11.63
CA GLY A 165 0.64 8.60 12.94
C GLY A 165 -0.34 8.42 14.12
N ILE A 166 -1.26 7.46 14.04
CA ILE A 166 -2.31 7.25 15.07
C ILE A 166 -1.92 6.12 16.01
N HIS A 167 -1.52 6.45 17.24
CA HIS A 167 -0.94 5.49 18.19
C HIS A 167 -1.96 4.76 19.08
N ASN A 168 -3.25 4.78 18.70
CA ASN A 168 -4.34 4.14 19.45
C ASN A 168 -5.23 3.27 18.55
N ALA A 169 -6.04 2.42 19.16
CA ALA A 169 -6.96 1.52 18.44
C ALA A 169 -8.42 2.03 18.37
N TYR A 170 -8.80 3.03 19.17
CA TYR A 170 -10.20 3.43 19.35
C TYR A 170 -10.61 4.66 18.54
N ASP A 171 -9.66 5.50 18.10
CA ASP A 171 -9.98 6.73 17.40
C ASP A 171 -10.37 6.41 15.96
N ASN A 172 -11.67 6.29 15.75
CA ASN A 172 -12.29 6.02 14.46
C ASN A 172 -12.51 7.29 13.64
N LYS A 173 -12.37 8.48 14.24
CA LYS A 173 -12.53 9.74 13.50
C LYS A 173 -11.25 10.05 12.74
N LEU A 174 -10.10 10.00 13.40
CA LEU A 174 -8.79 10.28 12.78
C LEU A 174 -8.45 9.25 11.69
N ILE A 175 -8.76 7.97 11.91
CA ILE A 175 -8.46 6.94 10.90
C ILE A 175 -9.32 7.08 9.65
N ASN A 176 -10.54 7.62 9.74
CA ASN A 176 -11.44 7.84 8.61
C ASN A 176 -11.27 9.23 7.97
N GLN A 177 -10.62 10.16 8.66
CA GLN A 177 -10.31 11.48 8.11
C GLN A 177 -9.39 11.34 6.89
N PHE A 178 -9.72 12.06 5.81
CA PHE A 178 -8.82 12.19 4.67
C PHE A 178 -7.58 13.00 5.06
N ILE A 179 -6.40 12.44 4.81
CA ILE A 179 -5.11 13.12 5.03
C ILE A 179 -4.33 13.03 3.71
N PRO A 180 -4.02 14.18 3.08
CA PRO A 180 -3.18 14.26 1.88
C PRO A 180 -1.85 13.53 2.09
N GLU A 181 -1.31 12.87 1.05
CA GLU A 181 -0.13 12.01 1.20
C GLU A 181 1.12 12.75 1.71
N ASN A 182 1.28 14.03 1.35
CA ASN A 182 2.35 14.90 1.83
C ASN A 182 2.24 15.27 3.32
N GLU A 183 1.06 15.16 3.92
CA GLU A 183 0.81 15.45 5.34
C GLU A 183 0.80 14.19 6.22
N ARG A 184 0.92 13.01 5.61
CA ARG A 184 0.94 11.74 6.34
C ARG A 184 2.26 11.58 7.10
N ALA A 185 2.18 11.08 8.33
CA ALA A 185 3.33 10.86 9.19
C ALA A 185 4.40 9.98 8.53
N ILE A 186 4.00 8.84 7.96
CA ILE A 186 4.89 7.96 7.19
C ILE A 186 4.17 7.51 5.92
N LYS A 187 4.67 7.89 4.74
CA LYS A 187 4.08 7.49 3.46
C LYS A 187 4.15 5.97 3.27
N PHE A 188 3.15 5.36 2.64
CA PHE A 188 3.14 3.90 2.40
C PHE A 188 4.36 3.39 1.65
N LYS A 189 4.89 4.17 0.71
CA LYS A 189 6.14 3.84 0.01
C LYS A 189 7.39 3.78 0.89
N HIS A 190 7.32 4.33 2.11
CA HIS A 190 8.37 4.23 3.13
C HIS A 190 8.03 3.19 4.21
N ILE A 191 7.02 2.33 3.99
CA ILE A 191 6.68 1.23 4.88
C ILE A 191 7.25 -0.07 4.33
N ILE A 192 7.96 -0.79 5.19
CA ILE A 192 8.43 -2.15 4.97
C ILE A 192 7.63 -3.08 5.87
N TYR A 193 7.02 -4.13 5.32
CA TYR A 193 6.24 -5.10 6.08
C TYR A 193 6.87 -6.49 6.05
N LEU A 194 7.06 -7.10 7.22
CA LEU A 194 7.50 -8.48 7.37
C LEU A 194 6.36 -9.32 7.97
N GLY A 195 6.02 -10.43 7.32
CA GLY A 195 5.00 -11.37 7.79
C GLY A 195 5.31 -12.79 7.36
N ASP A 196 4.75 -13.79 8.02
CA ASP A 196 5.22 -15.19 7.90
C ASP A 196 4.34 -16.09 7.04
N GLY A 197 3.18 -15.61 6.58
CA GLY A 197 2.26 -16.50 5.91
C GLY A 197 0.96 -15.89 5.39
N GLU A 198 -0.04 -16.76 5.30
CA GLU A 198 -1.30 -16.47 4.62
C GLU A 198 -2.14 -15.40 5.32
N THR A 199 -2.05 -15.34 6.66
CA THR A 199 -2.73 -14.34 7.49
C THR A 199 -2.21 -12.92 7.25
N ASP A 200 -0.99 -12.78 6.74
CA ASP A 200 -0.38 -11.49 6.42
C ASP A 200 -0.63 -11.01 4.99
N ILE A 201 -1.22 -11.86 4.14
CA ILE A 201 -1.43 -11.55 2.72
C ILE A 201 -2.12 -10.19 2.51
N PRO A 202 -3.22 -9.85 3.21
CA PRO A 202 -3.86 -8.55 3.01
C PRO A 202 -2.94 -7.37 3.34
N ALA A 203 -2.18 -7.45 4.42
CA ALA A 203 -1.22 -6.43 4.84
C ALA A 203 -0.07 -6.30 3.84
N MET A 204 0.53 -7.43 3.44
CA MET A 204 1.61 -7.48 2.46
C MET A 204 1.20 -6.89 1.10
N LYS A 205 0.00 -7.25 0.62
CA LYS A 205 -0.55 -6.72 -0.63
C LYS A 205 -0.85 -5.22 -0.53
N LEU A 206 -1.41 -4.76 0.59
CA LEU A 206 -1.71 -3.35 0.80
C LEU A 206 -0.44 -2.49 0.72
N VAL A 207 0.61 -2.88 1.45
CA VAL A 207 1.89 -2.16 1.46
C VAL A 207 2.48 -2.14 0.05
N LYS A 208 2.55 -3.30 -0.61
CA LYS A 208 3.08 -3.42 -1.97
C LYS A 208 2.31 -2.58 -2.99
N ALA A 209 0.98 -2.61 -2.95
CA ALA A 209 0.13 -1.86 -3.88
C ALA A 209 0.27 -0.34 -3.71
N ASN A 210 0.70 0.13 -2.54
CA ASN A 210 0.93 1.56 -2.26
C ASN A 210 2.43 1.93 -2.32
N GLY A 211 3.24 1.15 -3.05
CA GLY A 211 4.66 1.44 -3.32
C GLY A 211 5.63 1.02 -2.22
N GLY A 212 5.15 0.57 -1.05
CA GLY A 212 5.99 0.02 0.00
C GLY A 212 6.53 -1.36 -0.38
N LYS A 213 7.35 -1.95 0.50
CA LYS A 213 7.93 -3.28 0.26
C LYS A 213 7.47 -4.29 1.29
N SER A 214 7.04 -5.47 0.84
CA SER A 214 6.70 -6.59 1.71
C SER A 214 7.66 -7.77 1.53
N ILE A 215 8.02 -8.38 2.65
CA ILE A 215 8.91 -9.54 2.71
C ILE A 215 8.16 -10.67 3.43
N ALA A 216 7.96 -11.80 2.73
CA ALA A 216 7.46 -13.00 3.40
C ALA A 216 8.63 -13.73 4.09
N ILE A 217 8.53 -13.86 5.40
CA ILE A 217 9.49 -14.57 6.24
C ILE A 217 9.07 -16.03 6.35
N PHE A 218 10.00 -16.97 6.24
CA PHE A 218 9.66 -18.39 6.38
C PHE A 218 10.71 -19.17 7.16
N ASP A 219 10.25 -20.16 7.91
CA ASP A 219 11.11 -21.26 8.36
C ASP A 219 11.03 -22.43 7.35
N LYS A 220 11.90 -23.43 7.48
CA LYS A 220 12.05 -24.57 6.56
C LYS A 220 10.71 -25.23 6.18
N GLU A 221 9.77 -25.32 7.11
CA GLU A 221 8.47 -25.97 6.89
C GLU A 221 7.51 -25.12 6.03
N LYS A 222 7.71 -23.79 5.96
CA LYS A 222 6.83 -22.85 5.25
C LYS A 222 7.41 -22.31 3.94
N GLU A 223 8.55 -22.85 3.49
CA GLU A 223 9.24 -22.38 2.28
C GLU A 223 8.33 -22.42 1.04
N ASP A 224 7.56 -23.48 0.85
CA ASP A 224 6.65 -23.62 -0.30
C ASP A 224 5.51 -22.58 -0.29
N ILE A 225 5.06 -22.18 0.90
CA ILE A 225 4.05 -21.12 1.04
C ILE A 225 4.67 -19.79 0.60
N ALA A 226 5.87 -19.46 1.08
CA ALA A 226 6.58 -18.24 0.68
C ALA A 226 6.83 -18.19 -0.84
N LYS A 227 7.26 -19.31 -1.46
CA LYS A 227 7.41 -19.41 -2.92
C LYS A 227 6.11 -19.09 -3.67
N LYS A 228 4.98 -19.65 -3.23
CA LYS A 228 3.67 -19.32 -3.81
C LYS A 228 3.33 -17.84 -3.68
N LEU A 229 3.66 -17.20 -2.56
CA LEU A 229 3.39 -15.77 -2.36
C LEU A 229 4.14 -14.88 -3.36
N ILE A 230 5.41 -15.18 -3.65
CA ILE A 230 6.19 -14.42 -4.63
C ILE A 230 5.74 -14.73 -6.07
N GLU A 231 5.48 -15.99 -6.40
CA GLU A 231 4.96 -16.41 -7.72
C GLU A 231 3.62 -15.74 -8.05
N GLN A 232 2.73 -15.61 -7.05
CA GLN A 232 1.44 -14.92 -7.19
C GLN A 232 1.55 -13.40 -7.06
N ASN A 233 2.76 -12.84 -7.10
CA ASN A 233 3.02 -11.41 -7.02
C ASN A 233 2.43 -10.75 -5.74
N ARG A 234 2.27 -11.49 -4.64
CA ARG A 234 1.68 -10.99 -3.38
C ARG A 234 2.68 -10.25 -2.49
N VAL A 235 3.97 -10.55 -2.64
CA VAL A 235 5.09 -9.93 -1.91
C VAL A 235 6.17 -9.40 -2.84
N ASN A 236 7.08 -8.57 -2.34
CA ASN A 236 8.25 -8.14 -3.10
C ASN A 236 9.40 -9.12 -2.98
N TYR A 237 9.60 -9.67 -1.78
CA TYR A 237 10.70 -10.57 -1.47
C TYR A 237 10.25 -11.70 -0.56
N ILE A 238 11.05 -12.76 -0.52
CA ILE A 238 10.95 -13.83 0.47
C ILE A 238 12.32 -14.00 1.12
N ALA A 239 12.35 -14.34 2.40
CA ALA A 239 13.59 -14.60 3.11
C ALA A 239 13.39 -15.64 4.21
N LYS A 240 14.39 -16.47 4.42
CA LYS A 240 14.40 -17.38 5.57
C LYS A 240 14.46 -16.57 6.87
N ALA A 241 13.79 -17.03 7.92
CA ALA A 241 13.75 -16.45 9.26
C ALA A 241 15.11 -16.53 9.97
N ASP A 242 16.08 -15.76 9.46
CA ASP A 242 17.44 -15.61 9.96
C ASP A 242 17.79 -14.12 9.94
N TYR A 243 17.87 -13.55 11.13
CA TYR A 243 18.14 -12.13 11.36
C TYR A 243 19.61 -11.90 11.74
N THR A 244 20.49 -12.88 11.53
CA THR A 244 21.93 -12.69 11.74
C THR A 244 22.52 -11.72 10.73
N LYS A 245 23.74 -11.24 11.00
CA LYS A 245 24.44 -10.31 10.11
C LYS A 245 24.72 -10.99 8.77
N ASP A 246 24.53 -10.26 7.67
CA ASP A 246 24.80 -10.71 6.30
C ASP A 246 23.88 -11.85 5.81
N SER A 247 22.80 -12.14 6.55
CA SER A 247 21.68 -12.99 6.10
C SER A 247 20.88 -12.32 4.98
N ASP A 248 19.96 -13.07 4.37
CA ASP A 248 19.09 -12.52 3.31
C ASP A 248 18.19 -11.40 3.82
N ILE A 249 17.59 -11.53 5.01
CA ILE A 249 16.80 -10.45 5.63
C ILE A 249 17.63 -9.19 5.80
N ASP A 250 18.85 -9.31 6.34
CA ASP A 250 19.75 -8.19 6.60
C ASP A 250 20.13 -7.46 5.30
N LYS A 251 20.42 -8.21 4.22
CA LYS A 251 20.77 -7.65 2.90
C LYS A 251 19.57 -7.02 2.20
N ILE A 252 18.42 -7.68 2.22
CA ILE A 252 17.19 -7.20 1.58
C ILE A 252 16.76 -5.89 2.25
N LEU A 253 16.71 -5.84 3.58
CA LEU A 253 16.30 -4.63 4.29
C LEU A 253 17.22 -3.45 4.03
N LYS A 254 18.54 -3.64 4.07
CA LYS A 254 19.50 -2.59 3.72
C LYS A 254 19.30 -2.10 2.29
N SER A 255 19.10 -3.00 1.34
CA SER A 255 18.82 -2.65 -0.06
C SER A 255 17.53 -1.85 -0.21
N ILE A 256 16.47 -2.19 0.53
CA ILE A 256 15.21 -1.44 0.51
C ILE A 256 15.40 -0.05 1.12
N ILE A 257 16.11 0.05 2.25
CA ILE A 257 16.43 1.34 2.88
C ILE A 257 17.22 2.23 1.91
N ASP A 258 18.22 1.67 1.22
CA ASP A 258 19.01 2.38 0.21
C ASP A 258 18.13 2.84 -0.97
N SER A 259 17.20 2.00 -1.44
CA SER A 259 16.23 2.35 -2.48
C SER A 259 15.36 3.53 -2.04
N ILE A 260 14.77 3.46 -0.84
CA ILE A 260 13.93 4.53 -0.29
C ILE A 260 14.75 5.82 -0.11
N TYR A 261 16.00 5.71 0.35
CA TYR A 261 16.91 6.85 0.48
C TYR A 261 17.20 7.52 -0.85
N ILE A 262 17.56 6.74 -1.88
CA ILE A 262 17.85 7.22 -3.23
C ILE A 262 16.61 7.89 -3.80
N GLU A 263 15.45 7.23 -3.73
CA GLU A 263 14.17 7.76 -4.20
C GLU A 263 13.76 9.04 -3.46
N HIS A 264 14.04 9.14 -2.16
CA HIS A 264 13.74 10.34 -1.38
C HIS A 264 14.67 11.49 -1.75
N LYS A 265 15.97 11.22 -1.89
CA LYS A 265 17.01 12.23 -2.09
C LYS A 265 17.04 12.77 -3.51
N TYR A 266 16.87 11.90 -4.50
CA TYR A 266 17.00 12.25 -5.91
C TYR A 266 15.64 12.23 -6.63
N GLY A 267 14.54 11.98 -5.91
CA GLY A 267 13.27 11.63 -6.53
C GLY A 267 13.33 10.24 -7.14
N HIS A 268 12.33 9.88 -7.94
CA HIS A 268 12.64 8.95 -9.01
C HIS A 268 13.77 9.60 -9.80
N VAL A 269 14.92 8.92 -9.88
CA VAL A 269 15.68 9.00 -11.11
C VAL A 269 14.70 8.43 -12.14
N ASN A 270 13.80 9.29 -12.64
CA ASN A 270 13.52 9.26 -14.05
C ASN A 270 14.91 9.15 -14.63
N VAL A 271 15.13 8.09 -15.39
CA VAL A 271 16.12 8.21 -16.42
C VAL A 271 15.66 9.45 -17.19
N GLU A 272 16.12 10.65 -16.80
CA GLU A 272 16.49 11.63 -17.77
C GLU A 272 17.36 10.83 -18.70
N ASN A 273 16.75 10.57 -19.86
CA ASN A 273 17.25 9.74 -20.92
C ASN A 273 18.78 9.64 -20.83
N VAL A 274 19.30 8.45 -20.54
CA VAL A 274 20.69 8.13 -20.89
C VAL A 274 20.82 8.02 -22.43
N ASP A 275 19.76 8.35 -23.15
CA ASP A 275 19.75 8.77 -24.56
C ASP A 275 19.37 10.27 -24.76
N ALA A 276 19.68 11.18 -23.81
CA ALA A 276 19.61 12.64 -24.04
C ALA A 276 20.81 13.19 -24.84
N GLU A 277 21.63 12.30 -25.39
CA GLU A 277 22.41 12.56 -26.60
C GLU A 277 21.97 11.64 -27.75
N SER A 278 20.67 11.52 -28.01
CA SER A 278 20.22 11.39 -29.39
C SER A 278 18.80 11.90 -29.57
N ASP A 279 18.70 12.95 -30.39
CA ASP A 279 17.50 13.44 -31.04
C ASP A 279 16.41 14.02 -30.14
N SER A 280 16.52 15.34 -29.92
CA SER A 280 15.37 16.22 -30.10
C SER A 280 14.84 16.11 -31.54
N LYS A 281 14.36 14.94 -31.95
CA LYS A 281 13.32 14.90 -32.98
C LYS A 281 12.06 15.25 -32.25
N HIS A 282 11.68 16.52 -32.32
CA HIS A 282 10.25 16.82 -32.34
C HIS A 282 9.66 15.89 -33.39
N PHE A 283 8.92 14.87 -32.95
CA PHE A 283 8.12 14.09 -33.88
C PHE A 283 7.21 15.10 -34.55
N THR A 284 7.40 15.27 -35.84
CA THR A 284 6.44 15.98 -36.67
C THR A 284 5.09 15.26 -36.55
N ILE A 285 3.99 15.99 -36.76
CA ILE A 285 2.64 15.41 -36.74
C ILE A 285 2.57 14.15 -37.62
N ASP A 286 3.23 14.18 -38.79
CA ASP A 286 3.29 13.06 -39.73
C ASP A 286 4.06 11.84 -39.18
N GLU A 287 5.06 12.04 -38.32
CA GLU A 287 5.77 10.96 -37.64
C GLU A 287 4.92 10.36 -36.52
N CYS A 288 4.20 11.17 -35.74
CA CYS A 288 3.27 10.67 -34.74
C CYS A 288 2.16 9.81 -35.36
N LEU A 289 1.59 10.24 -36.50
CA LEU A 289 0.57 9.47 -37.23
C LEU A 289 1.12 8.13 -37.74
N LYS A 290 2.37 8.10 -38.21
CA LYS A 290 3.05 6.85 -38.61
C LYS A 290 3.32 5.91 -37.43
N ILE A 291 3.77 6.43 -36.29
CA ILE A 291 4.02 5.63 -35.07
C ILE A 291 2.76 4.91 -34.62
N LEU A 292 1.62 5.60 -34.71
CA LEU A 292 0.32 5.07 -34.32
C LEU A 292 -0.31 4.17 -35.38
N ASP A 293 0.27 4.08 -36.59
CA ASP A 293 -0.30 3.37 -37.75
C ASP A 293 -1.77 3.77 -38.02
N ILE A 294 -2.05 5.08 -37.92
CA ILE A 294 -3.38 5.63 -38.17
C ILE A 294 -3.35 6.60 -39.34
N LYS A 295 -4.45 6.61 -40.11
CA LYS A 295 -4.66 7.61 -41.16
C LYS A 295 -5.16 8.94 -40.61
N GLY A 296 -5.68 8.94 -39.39
CA GLY A 296 -6.15 10.11 -38.66
C GLY A 296 -7.03 9.75 -37.46
N PHE A 297 -7.58 10.78 -36.84
CA PHE A 297 -8.60 10.65 -35.79
C PHE A 297 -10.00 10.92 -36.36
N THR A 298 -11.03 10.31 -35.77
CA THR A 298 -12.44 10.62 -36.09
C THR A 298 -13.30 10.61 -34.83
N THR A 299 -14.41 11.33 -34.82
CA THR A 299 -15.43 11.24 -33.76
C THR A 299 -16.58 10.30 -34.12
N ILE A 300 -16.57 9.75 -35.33
CA ILE A 300 -17.61 8.90 -35.88
C ILE A 300 -17.09 7.46 -35.95
N ASP A 301 -17.86 6.52 -35.40
CA ASP A 301 -17.63 5.07 -35.47
C ASP A 301 -17.96 4.54 -36.87
N SER A 302 -17.23 5.02 -37.88
CA SER A 302 -17.39 4.55 -39.25
C SER A 302 -16.02 4.43 -39.92
N ASN A 303 -15.61 3.18 -40.11
CA ASN A 303 -14.36 2.68 -40.70
C ASN A 303 -13.24 2.39 -39.68
N LYS A 304 -13.34 1.20 -39.07
CA LYS A 304 -12.58 0.72 -37.91
C LYS A 304 -11.12 0.33 -38.18
N LYS A 305 -10.70 0.24 -39.44
CA LYS A 305 -9.39 -0.29 -39.83
C LYS A 305 -8.42 0.88 -40.08
N ASN A 306 -7.41 1.00 -39.22
CA ASN A 306 -6.35 2.05 -39.27
C ASN A 306 -6.82 3.48 -38.95
N ASN A 307 -7.83 3.62 -38.09
CA ASN A 307 -8.25 4.91 -37.54
C ASN A 307 -8.39 4.80 -36.02
N MET A 308 -7.98 5.85 -35.31
CA MET A 308 -8.31 5.98 -33.90
C MET A 308 -9.52 6.89 -33.76
N TYR A 309 -10.49 6.54 -32.92
CA TYR A 309 -11.68 7.35 -32.77
C TYR A 309 -11.99 7.71 -31.33
N LEU A 310 -12.59 8.89 -31.19
CA LEU A 310 -13.03 9.50 -29.95
C LEU A 310 -14.55 9.36 -29.83
N LYS A 311 -15.00 8.41 -29.01
CA LYS A 311 -16.44 8.22 -28.78
C LYS A 311 -16.95 9.14 -27.67
N LYS A 312 -17.91 10.02 -28.00
CA LYS A 312 -18.72 10.78 -27.03
C LYS A 312 -19.74 9.83 -26.39
N THR A 313 -19.84 9.80 -25.06
CA THR A 313 -20.71 8.83 -24.37
C THR A 313 -21.87 9.47 -23.61
N ASP A 314 -21.72 10.59 -22.89
CA ASP A 314 -22.84 11.11 -22.07
C ASP A 314 -22.90 12.65 -21.91
N TRP A 315 -24.13 13.16 -21.78
CA TRP A 315 -24.48 14.35 -21.00
C TRP A 315 -25.00 13.83 -19.65
N ASN A 316 -24.39 14.19 -18.52
CA ASN A 316 -25.00 13.90 -17.23
C ASN A 316 -24.95 15.11 -16.28
N ASP A 317 -26.00 15.21 -15.46
CA ASP A 317 -26.41 16.39 -14.70
C ASP A 317 -25.55 16.70 -13.44
N TYR A 318 -24.26 16.35 -13.45
CA TYR A 318 -23.34 16.55 -12.31
C TYR A 318 -21.96 17.12 -12.71
N GLY A 319 -21.92 18.02 -13.70
CA GLY A 319 -20.72 18.78 -14.01
C GLY A 319 -19.93 18.19 -15.18
N TYR A 320 -20.23 18.77 -16.34
CA TYR A 320 -19.83 18.40 -17.69
C TYR A 320 -18.32 18.24 -17.89
N LYS A 321 -17.89 17.02 -18.24
CA LYS A 321 -16.57 16.71 -18.80
C LYS A 321 -16.78 16.09 -20.16
N THR A 322 -16.37 16.77 -21.25
CA THR A 322 -16.33 16.11 -22.56
C THR A 322 -15.22 15.06 -22.54
N THR A 323 -15.61 13.86 -22.13
CA THR A 323 -14.74 12.70 -22.06
C THR A 323 -14.91 11.92 -23.34
N PHE A 324 -13.82 11.74 -24.05
CA PHE A 324 -13.77 10.92 -25.23
C PHE A 324 -13.00 9.64 -24.93
N TYR A 325 -13.48 8.53 -25.45
CA TYR A 325 -12.81 7.25 -25.33
C TYR A 325 -11.94 7.04 -26.55
N LEU A 326 -10.66 6.70 -26.36
CA LEU A 326 -9.69 6.38 -27.39
C LEU A 326 -9.79 4.90 -27.75
N TRP A 327 -10.17 4.65 -29.01
CA TRP A 327 -10.29 3.30 -29.56
C TRP A 327 -9.49 3.17 -30.84
N LYS A 328 -8.78 2.05 -31.01
CA LYS A 328 -8.12 1.66 -32.26
C LYS A 328 -8.40 0.18 -32.52
N ASP A 329 -8.86 -0.15 -33.73
CA ASP A 329 -9.21 -1.52 -34.15
C ASP A 329 -10.11 -2.27 -33.12
N ASP A 330 -11.13 -1.58 -32.58
CA ASP A 330 -12.04 -2.07 -31.53
C ASP A 330 -11.42 -2.36 -30.14
N VAL A 331 -10.13 -2.05 -29.95
CA VAL A 331 -9.47 -2.11 -28.64
C VAL A 331 -9.56 -0.76 -27.95
N PHE A 332 -9.90 -0.78 -26.66
CA PHE A 332 -9.95 0.41 -25.80
C PHE A 332 -8.56 0.73 -25.24
N TYR A 333 -8.02 1.90 -25.58
CA TYR A 333 -6.68 2.33 -25.18
C TYR A 333 -6.69 3.27 -23.96
N GLY A 334 -7.79 3.96 -23.71
CA GLY A 334 -7.88 4.94 -22.64
C GLY A 334 -8.92 6.02 -22.90
N MET A 335 -8.96 7.04 -22.05
CA MET A 335 -9.87 8.17 -22.20
C MET A 335 -9.10 9.48 -22.24
N VAL A 336 -9.62 10.45 -22.98
CA VAL A 336 -9.10 11.82 -23.03
C VAL A 336 -10.20 12.80 -22.68
N LYS A 337 -9.84 13.80 -21.85
CA LYS A 337 -10.71 14.95 -21.57
C LYS A 337 -10.17 16.13 -22.34
N ILE A 338 -11.01 16.80 -23.11
CA ILE A 338 -10.64 17.97 -23.92
C ILE A 338 -11.51 19.15 -23.52
N ALA A 339 -10.92 20.34 -23.43
CA ALA A 339 -11.62 21.59 -23.15
C ALA A 339 -10.97 22.78 -23.87
N LYS A 340 -11.78 23.80 -24.19
CA LYS A 340 -11.31 25.07 -24.73
C LYS A 340 -11.07 26.06 -23.59
N ILE A 341 -9.99 26.83 -23.68
CA ILE A 341 -9.71 27.94 -22.76
C ILE A 341 -10.85 28.98 -22.90
N ASN A 342 -11.42 29.45 -21.78
CA ASN A 342 -12.49 30.45 -21.73
C ASN A 342 -13.75 30.09 -22.54
N GLN A 343 -14.17 28.82 -22.50
CA GLN A 343 -15.32 28.32 -23.23
C GLN A 343 -16.67 28.92 -22.77
N ASP A 344 -17.57 29.18 -23.72
CA ASP A 344 -18.96 29.56 -23.44
C ASP A 344 -19.71 28.43 -22.70
N LYS A 345 -20.10 28.71 -21.45
CA LYS A 345 -21.51 28.59 -21.02
C LYS A 345 -22.41 27.51 -21.62
N ASN A 346 -22.95 27.84 -22.78
CA ASN A 346 -24.09 27.15 -23.33
C ASN A 346 -23.70 26.27 -24.52
N ILE A 347 -22.39 26.16 -24.79
CA ILE A 347 -21.84 25.42 -25.93
C ILE A 347 -20.99 24.28 -25.41
N HIS A 348 -21.24 23.07 -25.91
CA HIS A 348 -20.49 21.88 -25.52
C HIS A 348 -19.15 21.84 -26.26
N THR A 349 -18.09 21.33 -25.62
CA THR A 349 -16.72 21.39 -26.19
C THR A 349 -16.62 20.68 -27.53
N TYR A 350 -17.37 19.58 -27.68
CA TYR A 350 -17.52 18.86 -28.94
C TYR A 350 -17.91 19.77 -30.12
N ASP A 351 -18.86 20.69 -29.90
CA ASP A 351 -19.39 21.56 -30.95
C ASP A 351 -18.39 22.68 -31.34
N LEU A 352 -17.33 22.83 -30.54
CA LEU A 352 -16.25 23.80 -30.76
C LEU A 352 -14.99 23.18 -31.36
N LEU A 353 -14.91 21.84 -31.47
CA LEU A 353 -13.75 21.17 -32.04
C LEU A 353 -13.73 21.40 -33.56
N PRO A 354 -12.64 21.97 -34.12
CA PRO A 354 -12.56 22.22 -35.56
C PRO A 354 -12.31 20.92 -36.32
N ASP A 355 -12.77 20.80 -37.57
CA ASP A 355 -12.61 19.58 -38.38
C ASP A 355 -11.16 19.08 -38.53
N ASN A 356 -10.17 19.95 -38.33
CA ASN A 356 -8.74 19.63 -38.39
C ASN A 356 -8.10 19.27 -37.04
N PHE A 357 -8.85 19.25 -35.92
CA PHE A 357 -8.32 18.94 -34.58
C PHE A 357 -7.66 17.55 -34.50
N PHE A 358 -8.01 16.68 -35.45
CA PHE A 358 -7.47 15.34 -35.62
C PHE A 358 -6.00 15.29 -36.08
N LYS A 359 -5.46 16.40 -36.59
CA LYS A 359 -4.02 16.54 -36.88
C LYS A 359 -3.26 17.07 -35.68
N GLU A 360 -3.83 18.04 -34.98
CA GLU A 360 -3.26 18.65 -33.79
C GLU A 360 -4.39 19.31 -33.00
N LEU A 361 -4.37 19.19 -31.68
CA LEU A 361 -5.29 19.94 -30.84
C LEU A 361 -4.92 21.44 -30.90
N PRO A 362 -5.85 22.34 -31.28
CA PRO A 362 -5.54 23.76 -31.39
C PRO A 362 -5.01 24.36 -30.10
N ASN A 363 -4.21 25.41 -30.21
CA ASN A 363 -3.49 25.96 -29.06
C ASN A 363 -4.36 26.55 -27.95
N ASP A 364 -5.58 26.95 -28.29
CA ASP A 364 -6.62 27.42 -27.37
C ASP A 364 -7.41 26.27 -26.72
N PHE A 365 -7.03 25.02 -26.97
CA PHE A 365 -7.53 23.82 -26.30
C PHE A 365 -6.41 23.12 -25.54
N PHE A 366 -6.80 22.32 -24.55
CA PHE A 366 -5.91 21.45 -23.81
C PHE A 366 -6.58 20.10 -23.59
N SER A 367 -5.77 19.06 -23.36
CA SER A 367 -6.28 17.74 -23.03
C SER A 367 -5.58 17.11 -21.84
N LYS A 368 -6.28 16.17 -21.19
CA LYS A 368 -5.73 15.28 -20.16
C LYS A 368 -6.01 13.84 -20.57
N ILE A 369 -4.96 13.08 -20.82
CA ILE A 369 -5.07 11.68 -21.28
C ILE A 369 -4.89 10.71 -20.12
N TYR A 370 -5.71 9.67 -20.09
CA TYR A 370 -5.62 8.55 -19.16
C TYR A 370 -5.50 7.27 -19.96
N PHE A 371 -4.36 6.60 -19.86
CA PHE A 371 -4.11 5.35 -20.56
C PHE A 371 -4.58 4.15 -19.74
N LYS A 372 -4.98 3.09 -20.44
CA LYS A 372 -5.14 1.77 -19.83
C LYS A 372 -3.77 1.09 -19.81
N GLU A 373 -3.25 0.82 -18.61
CA GLU A 373 -2.03 0.03 -18.43
C GLU A 373 -2.27 -1.36 -19.05
N ASP A 374 -1.24 -1.91 -19.69
CA ASP A 374 -1.20 -3.19 -20.44
C ASP A 374 -1.58 -3.16 -21.93
N THR A 375 -2.18 -2.09 -22.47
CA THR A 375 -2.66 -2.08 -23.87
C THR A 375 -1.92 -1.14 -24.83
N ILE A 376 -0.98 -0.32 -24.36
CA ILE A 376 -0.32 0.71 -25.20
C ILE A 376 1.19 0.80 -24.92
N LEU A 377 2.01 0.88 -25.97
CA LEU A 377 3.46 1.00 -25.88
C LEU A 377 3.87 2.45 -25.54
N GLU A 378 5.01 2.65 -24.87
CA GLU A 378 5.50 3.99 -24.48
C GLU A 378 5.67 4.96 -25.66
N LYS A 379 6.15 4.46 -26.80
CA LYS A 379 6.26 5.28 -28.04
C LYS A 379 4.90 5.79 -28.54
N GLU A 380 3.84 5.01 -28.35
CA GLU A 380 2.48 5.37 -28.76
C GLU A 380 1.88 6.37 -27.75
N LYS A 381 2.14 6.20 -26.45
CA LYS A 381 1.78 7.19 -25.43
C LYS A 381 2.38 8.56 -25.75
N ASN A 382 3.68 8.60 -26.07
CA ASN A 382 4.36 9.85 -26.42
C ASN A 382 3.79 10.51 -27.68
N ALA A 383 3.52 9.74 -28.73
CA ALA A 383 2.88 10.25 -29.94
C ALA A 383 1.49 10.85 -29.65
N LEU A 384 0.69 10.22 -28.79
CA LEU A 384 -0.63 10.72 -28.40
C LEU A 384 -0.56 11.98 -27.54
N LYS A 385 0.38 12.05 -26.61
CA LYS A 385 0.61 13.24 -25.77
C LYS A 385 0.95 14.47 -26.62
N ILE A 386 1.76 14.29 -27.67
CA ILE A 386 2.11 15.35 -28.62
C ILE A 386 0.88 15.79 -29.43
N LEU A 387 0.20 14.85 -30.11
CA LEU A 387 -0.91 15.17 -31.01
C LEU A 387 -2.09 15.85 -30.29
N LEU A 388 -2.36 15.45 -29.04
CA LEU A 388 -3.49 15.97 -28.26
C LEU A 388 -3.09 17.07 -27.27
N LYS A 389 -1.82 17.50 -27.26
CA LYS A 389 -1.31 18.53 -26.34
C LYS A 389 -1.67 18.20 -24.88
N ASP A 390 -1.24 17.03 -24.44
CA ASP A 390 -1.49 16.56 -23.07
C ASP A 390 -0.74 17.44 -22.06
N ILE A 391 -1.47 17.92 -21.06
CA ILE A 391 -0.91 18.80 -20.02
C ILE A 391 -0.51 18.03 -18.75
N THR A 392 -0.61 16.69 -18.74
CA THR A 392 -0.22 15.86 -17.59
C THR A 392 1.25 16.00 -17.19
N ASP A 393 2.13 16.35 -18.14
CA ASP A 393 3.59 16.42 -17.94
C ASP A 393 4.13 17.86 -17.77
N ASN A 394 3.30 18.86 -17.40
CA ASN A 394 3.73 20.25 -17.32
C ASN A 394 3.62 20.86 -15.91
N ASP A 395 4.75 21.15 -15.28
CA ASP A 395 4.86 21.74 -13.93
C ASP A 395 4.30 23.17 -13.82
N LYS A 396 4.06 23.85 -14.95
CA LYS A 396 3.54 25.23 -14.97
C LYS A 396 2.08 25.34 -14.55
N PHE A 397 1.35 24.22 -14.48
CA PHE A 397 -0.08 24.21 -14.30
C PHE A 397 -0.44 23.08 -13.34
N ASP A 398 -0.92 23.40 -12.13
CA ASP A 398 -1.40 22.40 -11.18
C ASP A 398 -2.55 21.59 -11.85
N SER A 399 -2.23 20.38 -12.29
CA SER A 399 -2.82 19.75 -13.49
C SER A 399 -4.23 19.21 -13.28
N GLU A 400 -4.67 19.10 -12.03
CA GLU A 400 -6.04 18.76 -11.69
C GLU A 400 -6.88 20.03 -11.50
N ASP A 401 -6.30 21.05 -10.88
CA ASP A 401 -7.01 22.26 -10.50
C ASP A 401 -7.26 23.18 -11.71
N ILE A 402 -6.40 23.20 -12.74
CA ILE A 402 -6.65 24.00 -13.97
C ILE A 402 -7.66 23.35 -14.90
N VAL A 403 -7.65 22.02 -15.00
CA VAL A 403 -8.70 21.28 -15.70
C VAL A 403 -10.02 21.49 -14.96
N LEU A 404 -10.03 21.40 -13.62
CA LEU A 404 -11.23 21.68 -12.82
C LEU A 404 -11.67 23.14 -12.90
N ARG A 405 -10.77 24.13 -12.88
CA ARG A 405 -11.07 25.58 -12.95
C ARG A 405 -11.55 26.02 -14.33
N SER A 406 -11.01 25.44 -15.40
CA SER A 406 -11.49 25.70 -16.76
C SER A 406 -12.84 25.01 -17.04
N LEU A 407 -13.16 23.96 -16.27
CA LEU A 407 -14.44 23.25 -16.31
C LEU A 407 -15.46 23.75 -15.25
N LYS A 408 -15.03 24.52 -14.25
CA LYS A 408 -15.86 25.16 -13.23
C LYS A 408 -16.23 26.56 -13.69
N ARG A 409 -17.48 26.69 -14.13
CA ARG A 409 -18.17 27.99 -14.17
C ARG A 409 -18.53 28.33 -12.73
N ASP A 410 -18.19 29.56 -12.34
CA ASP A 410 -18.36 30.20 -11.02
C ASP A 410 -17.20 29.87 -10.04
N GLU A 411 -16.39 30.79 -9.53
CA GLU A 411 -16.46 32.25 -9.40
C GLU A 411 -15.05 32.89 -9.62
N LEU A 412 -15.03 34.08 -10.22
CA LEU A 412 -14.00 35.14 -10.12
C LEU A 412 -12.51 34.75 -10.20
N LEU A 413 -11.94 34.83 -11.41
CA LEU A 413 -10.51 35.13 -11.59
C LEU A 413 -10.35 36.39 -12.43
N VAL A 414 -10.40 37.54 -11.76
CA VAL A 414 -9.74 38.74 -12.24
C VAL A 414 -8.24 38.46 -12.13
N ILE A 415 -7.54 38.55 -13.26
CA ILE A 415 -6.09 38.44 -13.32
C ILE A 415 -5.49 39.61 -12.51
N LYS A 416 -4.83 39.28 -11.40
CA LYS A 416 -3.72 40.04 -10.81
C LYS A 416 -2.71 39.09 -10.19
#